data_AF-A0A8K0Q798-F1
#
_entry.id   AF-A0A8K0Q798-F1
#
_cell.length_a   1.000
_cell.length_b   1.000
_cell.length_c   1.000
_cell.angle_alpha   90.00
_cell.angle_beta   90.00
_cell.angle_gamma   90.00
#
_symmetry.space_group_name_H-M   'P 1'
#
loop_
_entity.id
_entity.type
_entity.pdbx_description
1 polymer ?
#
loop_
_entity_poly.entity_id
_entity_poly.type
_entity_poly.pdbx_seq_one_letter_code
_entity_poly.pdbx_strand_id
1 'polypeptide(L)'
;MSFCDDREDIYSFALTATANLLKKYKIDTNSIGRLEVGTETMLDKSKSVKSVLMQLFGDNTDIEGIDTINACYGGTNAVFNTVNWIESSAWDGRDGIVIAGDIALYAKGNARPTGGAGAVALLIGPNAPIVMEPGLRGSYMQHAYDFYKPDLTSEYPYVDGHYSLTCYTKALDAAYRAYCKREAKQATNGTTNGDSAKTSLDRFDYLAFHAPTCKLVQKSYARLLYHDYLANADSPAFADVAPELRDMDYEKSLTDKAVEKTFMGLTKKRFQERVNPAIQVATLCGNMYCGSVWGGLASLISIVDNKALEGKRIGLFSYGSGLAASFMSFRINGSVENISDVLDLPSRLEARRAVSPETYDQMCDLRKQAHLQKDFVPKGEISTIAPGTYYLTKVDDMFKREYAIQA
;
A
#
# COMPACT_ATOMS: atom_id res chain seq x y z
N MET A 1 12.51 -6.25 8.74
CA MET A 1 11.66 -6.97 7.79
C MET A 1 10.82 -7.95 8.56
N SER A 2 9.50 -7.82 8.48
CA SER A 2 8.54 -8.77 9.06
C SER A 2 8.34 -9.93 8.10
N PHE A 3 8.09 -11.11 8.63
CA PHE A 3 7.89 -12.34 7.86
C PHE A 3 7.04 -13.29 8.70
N CYS A 4 6.52 -14.34 8.07
CA CYS A 4 5.78 -15.39 8.73
C CYS A 4 6.34 -16.77 8.37
N ASP A 5 5.97 -17.77 9.16
CA ASP A 5 6.30 -19.18 8.93
C ASP A 5 5.15 -19.90 8.20
N ASP A 6 4.95 -21.19 8.49
CA ASP A 6 3.87 -22.01 7.93
C ASP A 6 2.53 -21.91 8.70
N ARG A 7 2.47 -21.13 9.80
CA ARG A 7 1.25 -20.89 10.58
C ARG A 7 0.43 -19.70 10.10
N GLU A 8 1.01 -18.77 9.35
CA GLU A 8 0.28 -17.61 8.84
C GLU A 8 0.31 -17.55 7.31
N ASP A 9 -0.84 -17.21 6.75
CA ASP A 9 -1.05 -17.08 5.31
C ASP A 9 -1.95 -15.86 5.01
N ILE A 10 -2.24 -15.61 3.73
CA ILE A 10 -3.07 -14.46 3.35
C ILE A 10 -4.48 -14.53 3.95
N TYR A 11 -5.05 -15.72 4.14
CA TYR A 11 -6.36 -15.85 4.77
C TYR A 11 -6.28 -15.49 6.24
N SER A 12 -5.28 -15.99 6.96
CA SER A 12 -5.10 -15.69 8.39
C SER A 12 -4.79 -14.20 8.63
N PHE A 13 -4.00 -13.56 7.76
CA PHE A 13 -3.78 -12.12 7.79
C PHE A 13 -5.06 -11.31 7.55
N ALA A 14 -5.83 -11.67 6.51
CA ALA A 14 -7.07 -10.97 6.18
C ALA A 14 -8.13 -11.17 7.28
N LEU A 15 -8.25 -12.38 7.84
CA LEU A 15 -9.13 -12.69 8.97
C LEU A 15 -8.74 -11.86 10.20
N THR A 16 -7.46 -11.82 10.54
CA THR A 16 -6.95 -11.04 11.68
C THR A 16 -7.22 -9.56 11.52
N ALA A 17 -6.91 -8.98 10.35
CA ALA A 17 -7.13 -7.57 10.10
C ALA A 17 -8.62 -7.20 10.15
N THR A 18 -9.49 -8.02 9.54
CA THR A 18 -10.95 -7.80 9.50
C THR A 18 -11.55 -7.95 10.89
N ALA A 19 -11.26 -9.04 11.60
CA ALA A 19 -11.78 -9.28 12.95
C ALA A 19 -11.34 -8.19 13.94
N ASN A 20 -10.10 -7.72 13.84
CA ASN A 20 -9.61 -6.61 14.65
C ASN A 20 -10.33 -5.29 14.32
N LEU A 21 -10.57 -4.99 13.04
CA LEU A 21 -11.35 -3.81 12.65
C LEU A 21 -12.76 -3.87 13.25
N LEU A 22 -13.48 -4.97 13.03
CA LEU A 22 -14.84 -5.18 13.55
C LEU A 22 -14.89 -5.03 15.08
N LYS A 23 -13.98 -5.72 15.79
CA LYS A 23 -13.95 -5.73 17.26
C LYS A 23 -13.58 -4.37 17.85
N LYS A 24 -12.50 -3.75 17.37
CA LYS A 24 -11.96 -2.52 17.97
C LYS A 24 -12.86 -1.31 17.75
N TYR A 25 -13.53 -1.24 16.60
CA TYR A 25 -14.49 -0.18 16.28
C TYR A 25 -15.94 -0.54 16.63
N LYS A 26 -16.20 -1.76 17.15
CA LYS A 26 -17.54 -2.27 17.50
C LYS A 26 -18.52 -2.17 16.32
N ILE A 27 -18.07 -2.55 15.14
CA ILE A 27 -18.85 -2.50 13.91
C ILE A 27 -19.82 -3.69 13.90
N ASP A 28 -21.10 -3.40 13.69
CA ASP A 28 -22.11 -4.43 13.43
C ASP A 28 -21.86 -5.04 12.04
N THR A 29 -21.70 -6.36 11.97
CA THR A 29 -21.47 -7.05 10.69
C THR A 29 -22.62 -6.86 9.71
N ASN A 30 -23.85 -6.60 10.17
CA ASN A 30 -25.00 -6.29 9.32
C ASN A 30 -24.94 -4.88 8.70
N SER A 31 -24.08 -4.00 9.21
CA SER A 31 -23.87 -2.65 8.67
C SER A 31 -22.89 -2.61 7.49
N ILE A 32 -22.38 -3.76 7.04
CA ILE A 32 -21.45 -3.88 5.92
C ILE A 32 -22.17 -4.43 4.69
N GLY A 33 -22.13 -3.68 3.59
CA GLY A 33 -22.74 -4.04 2.30
C GLY A 33 -21.73 -4.40 1.21
N ARG A 34 -20.45 -4.08 1.42
CA ARG A 34 -19.37 -4.45 0.51
C ARG A 34 -18.13 -4.91 1.27
N LEU A 35 -17.48 -5.97 0.77
CA LEU A 35 -16.21 -6.48 1.25
C LEU A 35 -15.34 -6.89 0.06
N GLU A 36 -14.18 -6.26 -0.11
CA GLU A 36 -13.29 -6.51 -1.24
C GLU A 36 -11.82 -6.66 -0.79
N VAL A 37 -11.09 -7.59 -1.41
CA VAL A 37 -9.70 -7.91 -1.05
C VAL A 37 -8.76 -7.61 -2.21
N GLY A 38 -7.73 -6.82 -1.97
CA GLY A 38 -6.59 -6.65 -2.85
C GLY A 38 -5.39 -7.45 -2.37
N THR A 39 -4.94 -8.42 -3.15
CA THR A 39 -3.78 -9.27 -2.84
C THR A 39 -3.11 -9.75 -4.13
N GLU A 40 -1.82 -10.05 -4.09
CA GLU A 40 -1.11 -10.82 -5.09
C GLU A 40 -0.53 -12.14 -4.53
N THR A 41 -0.92 -12.50 -3.31
CA THR A 41 -0.59 -13.74 -2.62
C THR A 41 -1.74 -14.72 -2.83
N MET A 42 -1.65 -15.54 -3.88
CA MET A 42 -2.69 -16.51 -4.23
C MET A 42 -2.44 -17.88 -3.58
N LEU A 43 -3.43 -18.39 -2.86
CA LEU A 43 -3.44 -19.77 -2.34
C LEU A 43 -4.39 -20.69 -3.14
N ASP A 44 -5.39 -20.10 -3.78
CA ASP A 44 -6.36 -20.77 -4.64
C ASP A 44 -6.55 -19.93 -5.91
N LYS A 45 -6.79 -20.60 -7.05
CA LYS A 45 -6.91 -19.96 -8.36
C LYS A 45 -8.34 -19.54 -8.70
N SER A 46 -9.31 -19.93 -7.88
CA SER A 46 -10.73 -19.67 -8.09
C SER A 46 -11.41 -19.17 -6.82
N LYS A 47 -11.15 -19.78 -5.66
CA LYS A 47 -11.73 -19.35 -4.39
C LYS A 47 -11.04 -18.08 -3.90
N SER A 48 -11.84 -17.04 -3.68
CA SER A 48 -11.36 -15.74 -3.19
C SER A 48 -11.07 -15.75 -1.69
N VAL A 49 -10.11 -14.93 -1.25
CA VAL A 49 -9.89 -14.54 0.15
C VAL A 49 -11.19 -13.96 0.72
N LYS A 50 -11.90 -13.12 -0.04
CA LYS A 50 -13.21 -12.56 0.36
C LYS A 50 -14.18 -13.64 0.84
N SER A 51 -14.27 -14.76 0.12
CA SER A 51 -15.17 -15.86 0.50
C SER A 51 -14.77 -16.56 1.81
N VAL A 52 -13.49 -16.50 2.21
CA VAL A 52 -13.03 -16.97 3.53
C VAL A 52 -13.45 -15.99 4.61
N LEU A 53 -13.34 -14.68 4.35
CA LEU A 53 -13.73 -13.63 5.30
C LEU A 53 -15.22 -13.65 5.64
N MET A 54 -16.08 -14.16 4.75
CA MET A 54 -17.53 -14.28 5.00
C MET A 54 -17.85 -15.06 6.29
N GLN A 55 -16.95 -15.92 6.79
CA GLN A 55 -17.13 -16.60 8.08
C GLN A 55 -17.24 -15.65 9.27
N LEU A 56 -16.79 -14.39 9.13
CA LEU A 56 -16.86 -13.35 10.15
C LEU A 56 -18.20 -12.60 10.16
N PHE A 57 -19.07 -12.79 9.15
CA PHE A 57 -20.27 -11.97 8.95
C PHE A 57 -21.58 -12.69 9.33
N GLY A 58 -21.49 -13.91 9.85
CA GLY A 58 -22.66 -14.67 10.32
C GLY A 58 -23.71 -14.82 9.23
N ASP A 59 -24.94 -14.38 9.53
CA ASP A 59 -26.08 -14.47 8.61
C ASP A 59 -26.12 -13.35 7.54
N ASN A 60 -25.26 -12.31 7.66
CA ASN A 60 -25.17 -11.27 6.63
C ASN A 60 -24.42 -11.81 5.40
N THR A 61 -25.18 -12.35 4.46
CA THR A 61 -24.67 -12.96 3.23
C THR A 61 -24.78 -12.06 2.00
N ASP A 62 -25.58 -11.00 2.07
CA ASP A 62 -25.75 -10.00 1.02
C ASP A 62 -24.67 -8.92 1.13
N ILE A 63 -23.44 -9.27 0.74
CA ILE A 63 -22.26 -8.41 0.77
C ILE A 63 -21.53 -8.51 -0.58
N GLU A 64 -21.54 -7.43 -1.36
CA GLU A 64 -20.85 -7.34 -2.64
C GLU A 64 -19.31 -7.38 -2.51
N GLY A 65 -18.60 -7.59 -3.62
CA GLY A 65 -17.14 -7.60 -3.68
C GLY A 65 -16.53 -9.00 -3.65
N ILE A 66 -15.30 -9.10 -4.16
CA ILE A 66 -14.50 -10.33 -4.29
C ILE A 66 -13.01 -9.98 -4.11
N ASP A 67 -12.10 -10.74 -4.73
CA ASP A 67 -10.69 -10.39 -4.80
C ASP A 67 -10.38 -9.62 -6.10
N THR A 68 -9.45 -8.68 -6.04
CA THR A 68 -8.93 -7.95 -7.20
C THR A 68 -7.40 -7.96 -7.21
N ILE A 69 -6.82 -8.32 -8.37
CA ILE A 69 -5.40 -8.69 -8.46
C ILE A 69 -4.75 -7.94 -9.61
N ASN A 70 -3.71 -7.15 -9.30
CA ASN A 70 -2.64 -6.75 -10.22
C ASN A 70 -1.43 -6.35 -9.37
N ALA A 71 -0.54 -7.31 -9.07
CA ALA A 71 0.62 -7.10 -8.20
C ALA A 71 0.24 -6.25 -6.95
N CYS A 72 1.09 -5.31 -6.55
CA CYS A 72 0.87 -4.43 -5.40
C CYS A 72 -0.26 -3.37 -5.57
N TYR A 73 -0.97 -3.34 -6.71
CA TYR A 73 -2.02 -2.37 -6.99
C TYR A 73 -3.42 -2.82 -6.53
N GLY A 74 -3.62 -4.12 -6.27
CA GLY A 74 -4.94 -4.70 -5.98
C GLY A 74 -5.69 -3.96 -4.85
N GLY A 75 -5.01 -3.64 -3.75
CA GLY A 75 -5.62 -2.91 -2.63
C GLY A 75 -6.20 -1.55 -3.04
N THR A 76 -5.52 -0.83 -3.93
CA THR A 76 -5.99 0.46 -4.44
C THR A 76 -7.18 0.31 -5.36
N ASN A 77 -7.19 -0.73 -6.20
CA ASN A 77 -8.34 -1.00 -7.04
C ASN A 77 -9.58 -1.33 -6.20
N ALA A 78 -9.43 -2.10 -5.11
CA ALA A 78 -10.50 -2.39 -4.17
C ALA A 78 -11.04 -1.13 -3.47
N VAL A 79 -10.16 -0.19 -3.08
CA VAL A 79 -10.59 1.12 -2.57
C VAL A 79 -11.39 1.89 -3.62
N PHE A 80 -10.95 1.93 -4.87
CA PHE A 80 -11.67 2.62 -5.94
C PHE A 80 -13.04 1.99 -6.19
N ASN A 81 -13.11 0.67 -6.27
CA ASN A 81 -14.36 -0.05 -6.46
C ASN A 81 -15.33 0.22 -5.32
N THR A 82 -14.84 0.26 -4.08
CA THR A 82 -15.67 0.52 -2.90
C THR A 82 -16.18 1.96 -2.84
N VAL A 83 -15.33 2.95 -3.10
CA VAL A 83 -15.76 4.36 -3.19
C VAL A 83 -16.77 4.55 -4.32
N ASN A 84 -16.50 3.98 -5.50
CA ASN A 84 -17.42 4.05 -6.63
C ASN A 84 -18.76 3.37 -6.32
N TRP A 85 -18.76 2.25 -5.58
CA TRP A 85 -19.98 1.56 -5.15
C TRP A 85 -20.82 2.45 -4.22
N ILE A 86 -20.20 3.09 -3.21
CA ILE A 86 -20.87 4.04 -2.30
C ILE A 86 -21.48 5.22 -3.07
N GLU A 87 -20.78 5.72 -4.10
CA GLU A 87 -21.26 6.84 -4.93
C GLU A 87 -22.27 6.41 -6.03
N SER A 88 -22.57 5.12 -6.16
CA SER A 88 -23.43 4.58 -7.21
C SER A 88 -24.89 4.45 -6.80
N SER A 89 -25.77 4.21 -7.77
CA SER A 89 -27.16 3.84 -7.52
C SER A 89 -27.34 2.46 -6.87
N ALA A 90 -26.28 1.64 -6.79
CA ALA A 90 -26.30 0.34 -6.14
C ALA A 90 -25.95 0.42 -4.64
N TRP A 91 -25.59 1.60 -4.12
CA TRP A 91 -25.37 1.77 -2.70
C TRP A 91 -26.66 1.59 -1.91
N ASP A 92 -26.60 0.79 -0.85
CA ASP A 92 -27.73 0.43 -0.01
C ASP A 92 -27.71 1.11 1.37
N GLY A 93 -26.81 2.09 1.55
CA GLY A 93 -26.63 2.83 2.80
C GLY A 93 -25.63 2.21 3.79
N ARG A 94 -25.10 1.02 3.49
CA ARG A 94 -24.11 0.33 4.34
C ARG A 94 -22.67 0.73 4.02
N ASP A 95 -21.76 0.50 4.96
CA ASP A 95 -20.33 0.75 4.74
C ASP A 95 -19.68 -0.38 3.93
N GLY A 96 -18.50 -0.07 3.36
CA GLY A 96 -17.64 -1.04 2.69
C GLY A 96 -16.36 -1.31 3.50
N ILE A 97 -15.86 -2.55 3.44
CA ILE A 97 -14.54 -2.91 3.98
C ILE A 97 -13.62 -3.31 2.82
N VAL A 98 -12.41 -2.74 2.82
CA VAL A 98 -11.33 -3.15 1.93
C VAL A 98 -10.20 -3.77 2.73
N ILE A 99 -9.74 -4.95 2.31
CA ILE A 99 -8.52 -5.57 2.85
C ILE A 99 -7.43 -5.50 1.80
N ALA A 100 -6.26 -4.98 2.16
CA ALA A 100 -5.08 -4.98 1.32
C ALA A 100 -3.92 -5.63 2.09
N GLY A 101 -3.42 -6.77 1.62
CA GLY A 101 -2.39 -7.49 2.35
C GLY A 101 -1.75 -8.60 1.55
N ASP A 102 -0.55 -8.98 1.96
CA ASP A 102 0.31 -9.88 1.20
C ASP A 102 1.46 -10.45 2.06
N ILE A 103 2.08 -11.50 1.52
CA ILE A 103 3.35 -12.05 1.97
C ILE A 103 4.35 -11.88 0.83
N ALA A 104 5.25 -10.91 0.97
CA ALA A 104 6.26 -10.58 -0.03
C ALA A 104 7.53 -11.41 0.18
N LEU A 105 7.64 -12.49 -0.59
CA LEU A 105 8.73 -13.45 -0.49
C LEU A 105 9.54 -13.54 -1.79
N TYR A 106 10.87 -13.62 -1.66
CA TYR A 106 11.81 -13.73 -2.77
C TYR A 106 12.82 -14.87 -2.58
N ALA A 107 13.29 -15.42 -3.71
CA ALA A 107 14.39 -16.38 -3.73
C ALA A 107 15.68 -15.81 -3.10
N LYS A 108 16.64 -16.67 -2.77
CA LYS A 108 17.97 -16.24 -2.29
C LYS A 108 18.60 -15.28 -3.31
N GLY A 109 19.03 -14.10 -2.85
CA GLY A 109 19.61 -13.06 -3.71
C GLY A 109 19.28 -11.65 -3.23
N ASN A 110 19.60 -10.66 -4.06
CA ASN A 110 19.52 -9.23 -3.70
C ASN A 110 18.10 -8.70 -3.43
N ALA A 111 17.06 -9.40 -3.92
CA ALA A 111 15.67 -9.01 -3.69
C ALA A 111 15.14 -9.48 -2.32
N ARG A 112 15.72 -10.53 -1.72
CA ARG A 112 15.26 -11.10 -0.45
C ARG A 112 15.12 -10.09 0.69
N PRO A 113 16.08 -9.16 0.92
CA PRO A 113 15.95 -8.15 1.97
C PRO A 113 14.84 -7.12 1.74
N THR A 114 14.20 -7.13 0.57
CA THR A 114 13.10 -6.21 0.21
C THR A 114 11.71 -6.83 0.42
N GLY A 115 11.65 -8.05 0.96
CA GLY A 115 10.40 -8.69 1.34
C GLY A 115 9.72 -8.02 2.52
N GLY A 116 8.67 -8.67 3.01
CA GLY A 116 7.84 -8.19 4.10
C GLY A 116 6.52 -8.94 4.16
N ALA A 117 5.71 -8.66 5.17
CA ALA A 117 4.44 -9.32 5.36
C ALA A 117 3.50 -8.41 6.17
N GLY A 118 2.23 -8.36 5.80
CA GLY A 118 1.21 -7.65 6.56
C GLY A 118 -0.08 -7.42 5.78
N ALA A 119 -1.10 -6.92 6.48
CA ALA A 119 -2.39 -6.55 5.93
C ALA A 119 -2.95 -5.29 6.59
N VAL A 120 -3.73 -4.53 5.84
CA VAL A 120 -4.46 -3.34 6.27
C VAL A 120 -5.93 -3.53 5.96
N ALA A 121 -6.80 -3.23 6.93
CA ALA A 121 -8.24 -3.19 6.75
C ALA A 121 -8.71 -1.72 6.79
N LEU A 122 -9.51 -1.32 5.82
CA LEU A 122 -10.05 0.02 5.65
C LEU A 122 -11.57 -0.07 5.73
N LEU A 123 -12.19 0.66 6.67
CA LEU A 123 -13.63 0.93 6.63
C LEU A 123 -13.87 2.18 5.79
N ILE A 124 -14.79 2.10 4.83
CA ILE A 124 -15.10 3.17 3.87
C ILE A 124 -16.60 3.46 3.95
N GLY A 125 -16.93 4.72 4.22
CA GLY A 125 -18.30 5.19 4.39
C GLY A 125 -18.42 6.70 4.15
N PRO A 126 -19.64 7.25 4.12
CA PRO A 126 -19.87 8.69 4.01
C PRO A 126 -19.35 9.43 5.25
N ASN A 127 -19.11 10.75 5.11
CA ASN A 127 -18.67 11.62 6.21
C ASN A 127 -17.35 11.19 6.89
N ALA A 128 -16.47 10.52 6.13
CA ALA A 128 -15.19 10.05 6.65
C ALA A 128 -14.27 11.22 7.07
N PRO A 129 -13.44 11.06 8.12
CA PRO A 129 -12.42 12.05 8.49
C PRO A 129 -11.27 12.11 7.48
N ILE A 130 -11.06 11.05 6.68
CA ILE A 130 -10.08 10.99 5.60
C ILE A 130 -10.85 10.86 4.29
N VAL A 131 -11.02 11.97 3.56
CA VAL A 131 -11.87 12.06 2.37
C VAL A 131 -11.01 11.94 1.13
N MET A 132 -11.30 10.96 0.27
CA MET A 132 -10.71 10.90 -1.06
C MET A 132 -11.22 12.07 -1.90
N GLU A 133 -10.33 12.84 -2.53
CA GLU A 133 -10.78 13.99 -3.33
C GLU A 133 -11.45 13.54 -4.64
N PRO A 134 -12.72 13.93 -4.88
CA PRO A 134 -13.48 13.48 -6.03
C PRO A 134 -12.84 13.89 -7.37
N GLY A 135 -12.75 12.93 -8.29
CA GLY A 135 -12.23 13.15 -9.66
C GLY A 135 -10.70 13.33 -9.75
N LEU A 136 -9.98 13.45 -8.63
CA LEU A 136 -8.53 13.64 -8.58
C LEU A 136 -7.77 12.31 -8.51
N ARG A 137 -7.93 11.50 -9.57
CA ARG A 137 -7.26 10.21 -9.77
C ARG A 137 -6.53 10.20 -11.11
N GLY A 138 -5.21 10.26 -11.10
CA GLY A 138 -4.37 10.14 -12.29
C GLY A 138 -3.82 8.73 -12.42
N SER A 139 -4.24 7.97 -13.44
CA SER A 139 -3.85 6.57 -13.60
C SER A 139 -2.95 6.35 -14.82
N TYR A 140 -2.10 5.34 -14.73
CA TYR A 140 -1.26 4.85 -15.83
C TYR A 140 -1.23 3.32 -15.80
N MET A 141 -1.46 2.70 -16.95
CA MET A 141 -1.37 1.25 -17.13
C MET A 141 -0.61 0.97 -18.41
N GLN A 142 0.23 -0.06 -18.41
CA GLN A 142 1.04 -0.44 -19.56
C GLN A 142 1.36 -1.92 -19.47
N HIS A 143 1.38 -2.65 -20.59
CA HIS A 143 1.94 -4.00 -20.60
C HIS A 143 3.46 -3.96 -20.35
N ALA A 144 3.92 -4.67 -19.32
CA ALA A 144 5.32 -4.81 -18.94
C ALA A 144 5.61 -6.16 -18.25
N TYR A 145 6.84 -6.64 -18.38
CA TYR A 145 7.37 -7.81 -17.67
C TYR A 145 8.48 -7.40 -16.69
N ASP A 146 8.21 -6.41 -15.85
CA ASP A 146 9.17 -5.90 -14.86
C ASP A 146 9.21 -6.76 -13.59
N PHE A 147 8.05 -7.25 -13.14
CA PHE A 147 7.89 -8.25 -12.10
C PHE A 147 6.60 -9.02 -12.34
N TYR A 148 6.66 -10.36 -12.26
CA TYR A 148 5.52 -11.23 -12.53
C TYR A 148 5.72 -12.64 -11.94
N LYS A 149 4.61 -13.36 -11.71
CA LYS A 149 4.59 -14.72 -11.12
C LYS A 149 3.94 -15.73 -12.09
N PRO A 150 4.64 -16.17 -13.15
CA PRO A 150 4.09 -17.10 -14.14
C PRO A 150 4.15 -18.56 -13.67
N ASP A 151 5.08 -18.89 -12.78
CA ASP A 151 5.22 -20.24 -12.22
C ASP A 151 4.28 -20.41 -11.03
N LEU A 152 3.17 -21.12 -11.27
CA LEU A 152 2.14 -21.38 -10.26
C LEU A 152 2.57 -22.42 -9.22
N THR A 153 3.77 -22.99 -9.33
CA THR A 153 4.34 -23.94 -8.36
C THR A 153 5.32 -23.29 -7.37
N SER A 154 5.58 -22.00 -7.54
CA SER A 154 6.54 -21.22 -6.75
C SER A 154 5.89 -19.94 -6.24
N GLU A 155 6.16 -19.59 -4.98
CA GLU A 155 5.78 -18.28 -4.44
C GLU A 155 6.70 -17.15 -4.92
N TYR A 156 7.87 -17.49 -5.47
CA TYR A 156 8.86 -16.51 -5.88
C TYR A 156 8.52 -15.88 -7.23
N PRO A 157 8.63 -14.56 -7.35
CA PRO A 157 8.43 -13.85 -8.60
C PRO A 157 9.68 -13.92 -9.49
N TYR A 158 9.46 -13.73 -10.80
CA TYR A 158 10.49 -13.27 -11.71
C TYR A 158 10.55 -11.74 -11.62
N VAL A 159 11.75 -11.21 -11.51
CA VAL A 159 11.97 -9.76 -11.33
C VAL A 159 13.16 -9.30 -12.16
N ASP A 160 12.94 -8.30 -13.00
CA ASP A 160 14.00 -7.47 -13.57
C ASP A 160 14.12 -6.22 -12.69
N GLY A 161 15.11 -6.25 -11.78
CA GLY A 161 15.31 -5.19 -10.79
C GLY A 161 15.61 -3.82 -11.40
N HIS A 162 16.29 -3.76 -12.53
CA HIS A 162 16.57 -2.48 -13.20
C HIS A 162 15.35 -1.99 -13.96
N TYR A 163 14.67 -2.88 -14.69
CA TYR A 163 13.49 -2.52 -15.45
C TYR A 163 12.31 -2.10 -14.54
N SER A 164 12.11 -2.78 -13.40
CA SER A 164 11.08 -2.41 -12.42
C SER A 164 11.25 -1.01 -11.83
N LEU A 165 12.48 -0.54 -11.62
CA LEU A 165 12.75 0.84 -11.20
C LEU A 165 12.37 1.85 -12.30
N THR A 166 12.67 1.54 -13.55
CA THR A 166 12.29 2.36 -14.71
C THR A 166 10.76 2.40 -14.87
N CYS A 167 10.09 1.25 -14.78
CA CYS A 167 8.64 1.12 -14.85
C CYS A 167 7.94 1.90 -13.72
N TYR A 168 8.40 1.77 -12.47
CA TYR A 168 7.88 2.53 -11.33
C TYR A 168 7.99 4.03 -11.58
N THR A 169 9.18 4.51 -11.99
CA THR A 169 9.44 5.94 -12.22
C THR A 169 8.58 6.48 -13.37
N LYS A 170 8.48 5.74 -14.48
CA LYS A 170 7.62 6.09 -15.63
C LYS A 170 6.14 6.16 -15.24
N ALA A 171 5.68 5.21 -14.42
CA ALA A 171 4.32 5.17 -13.93
C ALA A 171 4.01 6.35 -12.98
N LEU A 172 4.94 6.70 -12.09
CA LEU A 172 4.84 7.89 -11.23
C LEU A 172 4.71 9.15 -12.07
N ASP A 173 5.60 9.33 -13.05
CA ASP A 173 5.61 10.47 -13.97
C ASP A 173 4.28 10.62 -14.72
N ALA A 174 3.75 9.52 -15.27
CA ALA A 174 2.50 9.53 -16.03
C ALA A 174 1.27 9.76 -15.13
N ALA A 175 1.20 9.06 -13.99
CA ALA A 175 0.10 9.18 -13.03
C ALA A 175 0.03 10.59 -12.42
N TYR A 176 1.18 11.16 -12.03
CA TYR A 176 1.24 12.52 -11.49
C TYR A 176 0.83 13.57 -12.54
N ARG A 177 1.32 13.47 -13.79
CA ARG A 177 0.88 14.36 -14.87
C ARG A 177 -0.63 14.26 -15.14
N ALA A 178 -1.18 13.05 -15.12
CA ALA A 178 -2.62 12.83 -15.28
C ALA A 178 -3.42 13.44 -14.12
N TYR A 179 -2.92 13.33 -12.89
CA TYR A 179 -3.49 13.98 -11.70
C TYR A 179 -3.48 15.51 -11.86
N CYS A 180 -2.32 16.11 -12.17
CA CYS A 180 -2.19 17.56 -12.33
C CYS A 180 -3.11 18.10 -13.44
N LYS A 181 -3.25 17.38 -14.55
CA LYS A 181 -4.17 17.72 -15.64
C LYS A 181 -5.64 17.72 -15.19
N ARG A 182 -6.04 16.76 -14.35
CA ARG A 182 -7.40 16.69 -13.79
C ARG A 182 -7.66 17.82 -12.81
N GLU A 183 -6.70 18.08 -11.92
CA GLU A 183 -6.79 19.19 -10.96
C GLU A 183 -6.91 20.54 -11.67
N ALA A 184 -6.07 20.81 -12.68
CA ALA A 184 -6.14 22.06 -13.45
C ALA A 184 -7.52 22.29 -14.10
N LYS A 185 -8.19 21.22 -14.56
CA LYS A 185 -9.56 21.30 -15.10
C LYS A 185 -10.64 21.59 -14.05
N GLN A 186 -10.42 21.21 -12.79
CA GLN A 186 -11.32 21.52 -11.70
C GLN A 186 -11.06 22.94 -11.14
N ALA A 187 -9.81 23.41 -11.22
CA ALA A 187 -9.38 24.71 -10.70
C ALA A 187 -9.76 25.92 -11.59
N THR A 188 -10.18 25.72 -12.84
CA THR A 188 -10.60 26.82 -13.75
C THR A 188 -11.80 27.65 -13.27
N ASN A 189 -12.35 27.36 -12.09
CA ASN A 189 -13.37 28.17 -11.41
C ASN A 189 -12.81 29.11 -10.32
N GLY A 190 -11.49 29.28 -10.17
CA GLY A 190 -10.92 30.25 -9.25
C GLY A 190 -9.47 30.65 -9.58
N THR A 191 -9.19 31.95 -9.64
CA THR A 191 -7.82 32.48 -9.75
C THR A 191 -7.10 32.36 -8.40
N THR A 192 -5.92 31.72 -8.37
CA THR A 192 -5.03 31.77 -7.21
C THR A 192 -3.80 32.62 -7.52
N ASN A 193 -3.69 33.75 -6.82
CA ASN A 193 -2.43 34.48 -6.66
C ASN A 193 -1.52 33.64 -5.76
N GLY A 194 -0.68 32.80 -6.35
CA GLY A 194 0.28 31.97 -5.65
C GLY A 194 1.61 32.67 -5.40
N ASP A 195 2.24 32.37 -4.26
CA ASP A 195 3.64 32.66 -3.97
C ASP A 195 4.53 32.01 -5.05
N SER A 196 5.32 32.81 -5.77
CA SER A 196 6.14 32.36 -6.91
C SER A 196 7.25 31.38 -6.53
N ALA A 197 7.57 31.26 -5.24
CA ALA A 197 8.54 30.31 -4.70
C ALA A 197 7.95 28.91 -4.42
N LYS A 198 6.62 28.75 -4.42
CA LYS A 198 5.97 27.45 -4.18
C LYS A 198 5.91 26.62 -5.46
N THR A 199 6.23 25.35 -5.33
CA THR A 199 6.11 24.40 -6.46
C THR A 199 4.77 23.68 -6.41
N SER A 200 4.42 23.00 -7.50
CA SER A 200 3.20 22.21 -7.60
C SER A 200 3.09 21.14 -6.50
N LEU A 201 4.22 20.54 -6.11
CA LEU A 201 4.38 19.58 -5.01
C LEU A 201 4.03 20.18 -3.64
N ASP A 202 4.11 21.51 -3.47
CA ASP A 202 3.77 22.19 -2.22
C ASP A 202 2.26 22.26 -1.95
N ARG A 203 1.42 21.77 -2.87
CA ARG A 203 -0.02 21.56 -2.63
C ARG A 203 -0.33 20.40 -1.67
N PHE A 204 0.64 19.51 -1.45
CA PHE A 204 0.52 18.37 -0.54
C PHE A 204 1.32 18.63 0.73
N ASP A 205 0.65 18.53 1.87
CA ASP A 205 1.28 18.60 3.18
C ASP A 205 2.06 17.31 3.48
N TYR A 206 1.53 16.16 3.05
CA TYR A 206 2.15 14.85 3.20
C TYR A 206 2.01 14.01 1.93
N LEU A 207 2.93 13.08 1.71
CA LEU A 207 2.82 12.10 0.63
C LEU A 207 3.14 10.68 1.11
N ALA A 208 2.29 9.74 0.71
CA ALA A 208 2.49 8.31 0.87
C ALA A 208 2.74 7.65 -0.50
N PHE A 209 3.59 6.63 -0.53
CA PHE A 209 3.95 5.92 -1.75
C PHE A 209 3.89 4.42 -1.49
N HIS A 210 3.59 3.63 -2.52
CA HIS A 210 3.99 2.22 -2.51
C HIS A 210 5.50 2.14 -2.28
N ALA A 211 5.92 1.38 -1.27
CA ALA A 211 7.28 1.39 -0.74
C ALA A 211 7.94 0.00 -0.79
N PRO A 212 8.40 -0.47 -1.98
CA PRO A 212 9.25 -1.66 -2.07
C PRO A 212 10.53 -1.51 -1.24
N THR A 213 11.12 -0.30 -1.28
CA THR A 213 12.21 0.12 -0.40
C THR A 213 12.03 1.60 -0.05
N CYS A 214 12.45 1.99 1.14
CA CYS A 214 12.40 3.40 1.57
C CYS A 214 13.29 4.29 0.68
N LYS A 215 14.37 3.74 0.11
CA LYS A 215 15.23 4.50 -0.80
C LYS A 215 14.52 4.83 -2.10
N LEU A 216 13.74 3.91 -2.65
CA LEU A 216 12.93 4.19 -3.84
C LEU A 216 11.93 5.33 -3.56
N VAL A 217 11.24 5.31 -2.42
CA VAL A 217 10.32 6.38 -2.02
C VAL A 217 11.01 7.75 -1.98
N GLN A 218 12.22 7.82 -1.42
CA GLN A 218 13.01 9.05 -1.41
C GLN A 218 13.32 9.57 -2.82
N LYS A 219 13.67 8.68 -3.75
CA LYS A 219 13.89 9.03 -5.16
C LYS A 219 12.60 9.46 -5.85
N SER A 220 11.49 8.79 -5.56
CA SER A 220 10.17 9.11 -6.12
C SER A 220 9.70 10.50 -5.71
N TYR A 221 9.86 10.87 -4.44
CA TYR A 221 9.54 12.21 -3.98
C TYR A 221 10.41 13.28 -4.67
N ALA A 222 11.71 13.03 -4.82
CA ALA A 222 12.61 13.88 -5.59
C ALA A 222 12.19 13.97 -7.07
N ARG A 223 11.73 12.86 -7.68
CA ARG A 223 11.24 12.82 -9.06
C ARG A 223 10.03 13.71 -9.27
N LEU A 224 9.11 13.80 -8.30
CA LEU A 224 7.98 14.74 -8.39
C LEU A 224 8.44 16.20 -8.46
N LEU A 225 9.47 16.58 -7.68
CA LEU A 225 10.04 17.92 -7.77
C LEU A 225 10.74 18.17 -9.12
N TYR A 226 11.36 17.14 -9.71
CA TYR A 226 11.89 17.23 -11.07
C TYR A 226 10.77 17.51 -12.11
N HIS A 227 9.58 16.91 -11.96
CA HIS A 227 8.44 17.26 -12.82
C HIS A 227 7.99 18.70 -12.66
N ASP A 228 7.98 19.22 -11.43
CA ASP A 228 7.67 20.63 -11.19
C ASP A 228 8.72 21.55 -11.85
N TYR A 229 10.00 21.18 -11.81
CA TYR A 229 11.07 21.88 -12.51
C TYR A 229 10.86 21.88 -14.03
N LEU A 230 10.55 20.72 -14.62
CA LEU A 230 10.26 20.64 -16.05
C LEU A 230 9.04 21.49 -16.45
N ALA A 231 8.06 21.64 -15.57
CA ALA A 231 6.86 22.43 -15.82
C ALA A 231 7.10 23.94 -15.66
N ASN A 232 7.99 24.36 -14.76
CA ASN A 232 8.30 25.78 -14.52
C ASN A 232 9.75 25.95 -14.05
N ALA A 233 10.70 25.79 -14.98
CA ALA A 233 12.13 25.84 -14.68
C ALA A 233 12.60 27.22 -14.19
N ASP A 234 11.87 28.27 -14.56
CA ASP A 234 12.20 29.66 -14.22
C ASP A 234 11.74 30.05 -12.80
N SER A 235 11.11 29.13 -12.04
CA SER A 235 10.76 29.37 -10.65
C SER A 235 12.01 29.66 -9.80
N PRO A 236 11.96 30.62 -8.86
CA PRO A 236 13.04 30.87 -7.90
C PRO A 236 13.44 29.63 -7.10
N ALA A 237 12.54 28.64 -6.96
CA ALA A 237 12.84 27.37 -6.29
C ALA A 237 13.93 26.54 -7.00
N PHE A 238 14.25 26.84 -8.26
CA PHE A 238 15.18 26.09 -9.10
C PHE A 238 16.36 26.93 -9.61
N ALA A 239 16.61 28.11 -9.01
CA ALA A 239 17.68 29.02 -9.46
C ALA A 239 19.08 28.37 -9.50
N ASP A 240 19.33 27.39 -8.62
CA ASP A 240 20.61 26.66 -8.53
C ASP A 240 20.62 25.33 -9.33
N VAL A 241 19.56 25.04 -10.09
CA VAL A 241 19.45 23.81 -10.88
C VAL A 241 20.12 24.02 -12.24
N ALA A 242 21.01 23.11 -12.61
CA ALA A 242 21.72 23.19 -13.88
C ALA A 242 20.75 23.05 -15.09
N PRO A 243 20.76 23.97 -16.06
CA PRO A 243 19.83 23.96 -17.20
C PRO A 243 19.86 22.67 -18.01
N GLU A 244 21.02 22.02 -18.14
CA GLU A 244 21.17 20.76 -18.88
C GLU A 244 20.32 19.60 -18.32
N LEU A 245 19.88 19.69 -17.06
CA LEU A 245 18.96 18.70 -16.49
C LEU A 245 17.55 18.84 -17.08
N ARG A 246 17.17 20.01 -17.60
CA ARG A 246 15.87 20.24 -18.26
C ARG A 246 15.82 19.60 -19.63
N ASP A 247 16.91 19.73 -20.38
CA ASP A 247 17.00 19.31 -21.78
C ASP A 247 17.39 17.84 -21.94
N MET A 248 17.47 17.10 -20.83
CA MET A 248 17.80 15.69 -20.81
C MET A 248 16.73 14.85 -21.50
N ASP A 249 17.16 13.91 -22.35
CA ASP A 249 16.28 12.88 -22.90
C ASP A 249 15.47 12.18 -21.79
N TYR A 250 14.18 11.97 -22.04
CA TYR A 250 13.26 11.45 -21.04
C TYR A 250 13.67 10.08 -20.53
N GLU A 251 13.97 9.13 -21.44
CA GLU A 251 14.32 7.76 -21.07
C GLU A 251 15.64 7.73 -20.30
N LYS A 252 16.62 8.56 -20.70
CA LYS A 252 17.84 8.77 -19.93
C LYS A 252 17.55 9.31 -18.53
N SER A 253 16.65 10.29 -18.41
CA SER A 253 16.33 10.94 -17.13
C SER A 253 15.76 10.01 -16.06
N LEU A 254 15.17 8.87 -16.46
CA LEU A 254 14.53 7.92 -15.53
C LEU A 254 15.53 7.28 -14.55
N THR A 255 16.81 7.19 -14.94
CA THR A 255 17.85 6.54 -14.13
C THR A 255 19.10 7.40 -13.94
N ASP A 256 19.10 8.64 -14.46
CA ASP A 256 20.24 9.53 -14.43
C ASP A 256 20.62 9.98 -13.00
N LYS A 257 21.92 9.91 -12.70
CA LYS A 257 22.45 10.19 -11.36
C LYS A 257 22.55 11.68 -11.04
N ALA A 258 22.69 12.55 -12.03
CA ALA A 258 22.69 13.99 -11.81
C ALA A 258 21.27 14.47 -11.45
N VAL A 259 20.25 13.99 -12.17
CA VAL A 259 18.84 14.24 -11.80
C VAL A 259 18.55 13.68 -10.40
N GLU A 260 18.90 12.41 -10.14
CA GLU A 260 18.67 11.78 -8.83
C GLU A 260 19.32 12.61 -7.70
N LYS A 261 20.63 12.91 -7.78
CA LYS A 261 21.35 13.61 -6.70
C LYS A 261 20.85 15.03 -6.48
N THR A 262 20.60 15.78 -7.56
CA THR A 262 20.17 17.18 -7.48
C THR A 262 18.84 17.29 -6.76
N PHE A 263 17.82 16.58 -7.23
CA PHE A 263 16.48 16.70 -6.67
C PHE A 263 16.34 16.01 -5.31
N MET A 264 17.12 14.96 -5.03
CA MET A 264 17.21 14.42 -3.67
C MET A 264 17.86 15.39 -2.69
N GLY A 265 18.85 16.18 -3.14
CA GLY A 265 19.43 17.27 -2.35
C GLY A 265 18.39 18.33 -2.01
N LEU A 266 17.68 18.83 -3.03
CA LEU A 266 16.64 19.86 -2.88
C LEU A 266 15.47 19.42 -2.01
N THR A 267 15.06 18.15 -2.11
CA THR A 267 13.94 17.61 -1.34
C THR A 267 14.33 17.08 0.03
N LYS A 268 15.62 17.03 0.41
CA LYS A 268 16.08 16.34 1.62
C LYS A 268 15.32 16.73 2.89
N LYS A 269 15.17 18.03 3.15
CA LYS A 269 14.43 18.54 4.32
C LYS A 269 12.94 18.22 4.22
N ARG A 270 12.32 18.54 3.07
CA ARG A 270 10.88 18.32 2.82
C ARG A 270 10.51 16.84 2.89
N PHE A 271 11.40 15.94 2.49
CA PHE A 271 11.21 14.49 2.60
C PHE A 271 11.07 14.06 4.07
N GLN A 272 11.90 14.59 4.96
CA GLN A 272 11.81 14.29 6.40
C GLN A 272 10.50 14.79 7.02
N GLU A 273 9.99 15.92 6.54
CA GLU A 273 8.76 16.53 7.07
C GLU A 273 7.50 15.88 6.48
N ARG A 274 7.48 15.60 5.17
CA ARG A 274 6.27 15.27 4.42
C ARG A 274 6.12 13.80 4.03
N VAL A 275 7.20 13.02 4.06
CA VAL A 275 7.20 11.63 3.57
C VAL A 275 7.71 10.64 4.61
N ASN A 276 8.74 11.02 5.39
CA ASN A 276 9.30 10.14 6.42
C ASN A 276 8.26 9.59 7.41
N PRO A 277 7.25 10.36 7.88
CA PRO A 277 6.20 9.81 8.74
C PRO A 277 5.40 8.67 8.09
N ALA A 278 5.25 8.67 6.76
CA ALA A 278 4.51 7.67 6.01
C ALA A 278 5.32 6.41 5.66
N ILE A 279 6.60 6.32 6.01
CA ILE A 279 7.45 5.15 5.66
C ILE A 279 7.98 4.39 6.87
N GLN A 280 7.53 4.70 8.10
CA GLN A 280 8.03 4.02 9.30
C GLN A 280 7.65 2.53 9.31
N VAL A 281 6.42 2.20 8.91
CA VAL A 281 6.01 0.80 8.71
C VAL A 281 6.88 0.11 7.66
N ALA A 282 7.13 0.72 6.50
CA ALA A 282 8.00 0.13 5.48
C ALA A 282 9.45 -0.06 5.96
N THR A 283 9.97 0.87 6.77
CA THR A 283 11.32 0.82 7.35
C THR A 283 11.47 -0.38 8.28
N LEU A 284 10.45 -0.65 9.08
CA LEU A 284 10.49 -1.63 10.15
C LEU A 284 9.99 -3.01 9.71
N CYS A 285 8.98 -3.05 8.84
CA CYS A 285 8.29 -4.27 8.40
C CYS A 285 8.68 -4.72 6.99
N GLY A 286 9.24 -3.85 6.14
CA GLY A 286 9.52 -4.16 4.74
C GLY A 286 8.30 -4.01 3.83
N ASN A 287 8.36 -4.64 2.64
CA ASN A 287 7.33 -4.50 1.62
C ASN A 287 6.12 -5.41 1.92
N MET A 288 4.93 -4.82 2.03
CA MET A 288 3.68 -5.55 2.23
C MET A 288 2.83 -5.62 0.95
N TYR A 289 3.46 -5.51 -0.23
CA TYR A 289 2.83 -5.43 -1.55
C TYR A 289 1.55 -4.57 -1.55
N CYS A 290 0.35 -5.13 -1.72
CA CYS A 290 -0.91 -4.39 -1.75
C CYS A 290 -1.13 -3.55 -0.48
N GLY A 291 -0.72 -4.07 0.68
CA GLY A 291 -0.82 -3.37 1.95
C GLY A 291 0.21 -2.24 2.13
N SER A 292 1.23 -2.14 1.28
CA SER A 292 2.38 -1.23 1.48
C SER A 292 1.98 0.25 1.53
N VAL A 293 1.23 0.74 0.54
CA VAL A 293 0.86 2.17 0.48
C VAL A 293 -0.15 2.53 1.58
N TRP A 294 -1.06 1.61 1.90
CA TRP A 294 -2.05 1.78 2.97
C TRP A 294 -1.43 1.69 4.36
N GLY A 295 -0.41 0.86 4.53
CA GLY A 295 0.44 0.84 5.72
C GLY A 295 1.21 2.15 5.87
N GLY A 296 1.58 2.79 4.77
CA GLY A 296 2.17 4.13 4.79
C GLY A 296 1.19 5.22 5.20
N LEU A 297 -0.06 5.15 4.75
CA LEU A 297 -1.12 6.03 5.24
C LEU A 297 -1.38 5.81 6.74
N ALA A 298 -1.48 4.55 7.19
CA ALA A 298 -1.64 4.22 8.60
C ALA A 298 -0.46 4.74 9.44
N SER A 299 0.78 4.58 8.95
CA SER A 299 2.00 5.14 9.55
C SER A 299 1.90 6.65 9.75
N LEU A 300 1.46 7.37 8.71
CA LEU A 300 1.30 8.82 8.78
C LEU A 300 0.28 9.24 9.85
N ILE A 301 -0.89 8.60 9.85
CA ILE A 301 -1.98 8.91 10.80
C ILE A 301 -1.59 8.62 12.25
N SER A 302 -0.78 7.59 12.49
CA SER A 302 -0.41 7.16 13.84
C SER A 302 0.80 7.88 14.43
N ILE A 303 1.58 8.61 13.61
CA ILE A 303 2.87 9.19 14.03
C ILE A 303 2.85 10.71 14.06
N VAL A 304 2.08 11.33 13.16
CA VAL A 304 1.93 12.78 13.15
C VAL A 304 0.84 13.16 14.15
N ASP A 305 1.09 14.23 14.91
CA ASP A 305 0.11 14.82 15.81
C ASP A 305 -1.24 15.02 15.09
N ASN A 306 -2.29 14.50 15.69
CA ASN A 306 -3.62 14.40 15.07
C ASN A 306 -4.22 15.78 14.77
N LYS A 307 -3.92 16.80 15.61
CA LYS A 307 -4.37 18.18 15.39
C LYS A 307 -3.59 18.83 14.25
N ALA A 308 -2.31 18.51 14.11
CA ALA A 308 -1.50 18.97 12.98
C ALA A 308 -1.94 18.40 11.64
N LEU A 309 -2.65 17.25 11.64
CA LEU A 309 -3.21 16.63 10.45
C LEU A 309 -4.53 17.27 9.97
N GLU A 310 -5.26 18.01 10.81
CA GLU A 310 -6.55 18.56 10.43
C GLU A 310 -6.44 19.58 9.27
N GLY A 311 -7.30 19.43 8.27
CA GLY A 311 -7.30 20.25 7.04
C GLY A 311 -6.17 19.92 6.05
N LYS A 312 -5.27 18.99 6.40
CA LYS A 312 -4.11 18.65 5.57
C LYS A 312 -4.50 17.84 4.35
N ARG A 313 -3.73 18.05 3.27
CA ARG A 313 -3.86 17.32 2.02
C ARG A 313 -2.75 16.28 1.88
N ILE A 314 -3.14 15.03 1.63
CA ILE A 314 -2.22 13.90 1.50
C ILE A 314 -2.22 13.45 0.03
N GLY A 315 -1.06 13.48 -0.62
CA GLY A 315 -0.86 12.82 -1.91
C GLY A 315 -0.55 11.33 -1.70
N LEU A 316 -1.06 10.46 -2.57
CA LEU A 316 -0.83 9.02 -2.47
C LEU A 316 -0.53 8.42 -3.85
N PHE A 317 0.60 7.74 -3.98
CA PHE A 317 0.98 7.01 -5.18
C PHE A 317 0.98 5.50 -4.95
N SER A 318 0.11 4.79 -5.67
CA SER A 318 0.06 3.32 -5.68
C SER A 318 0.57 2.79 -7.01
N TYR A 319 1.35 1.71 -6.95
CA TYR A 319 1.97 1.04 -8.09
C TYR A 319 1.89 -0.46 -7.90
N GLY A 320 1.66 -1.20 -8.98
CA GLY A 320 1.88 -2.63 -9.09
C GLY A 320 2.45 -2.96 -10.46
N SER A 321 3.47 -3.81 -10.48
CA SER A 321 4.13 -4.28 -11.70
C SER A 321 3.18 -4.99 -12.68
N GLY A 322 3.60 -5.08 -13.95
CA GLY A 322 2.79 -5.65 -15.03
C GLY A 322 2.24 -4.68 -16.09
N LEU A 323 1.94 -3.40 -15.87
CA LEU A 323 1.86 -2.59 -14.65
C LEU A 323 0.57 -1.76 -14.61
N ALA A 324 0.15 -1.41 -13.40
CA ALA A 324 -0.94 -0.49 -13.10
C ALA A 324 -0.52 0.46 -11.97
N ALA A 325 -0.86 1.74 -12.10
CA ALA A 325 -0.53 2.75 -11.12
C ALA A 325 -1.56 3.88 -11.08
N SER A 326 -1.70 4.50 -9.91
CA SER A 326 -2.51 5.69 -9.71
C SER A 326 -1.88 6.65 -8.71
N PHE A 327 -1.90 7.93 -9.04
CA PHE A 327 -1.68 9.03 -8.11
C PHE A 327 -3.04 9.63 -7.75
N MET A 328 -3.30 9.79 -6.46
CA MET A 328 -4.56 10.32 -5.93
C MET A 328 -4.28 11.20 -4.71
N SER A 329 -5.33 11.82 -4.18
CA SER A 329 -5.22 12.67 -3.01
C SER A 329 -6.38 12.51 -2.04
N PHE A 330 -6.10 12.81 -0.78
CA PHE A 330 -7.02 12.77 0.33
C PHE A 330 -6.97 14.09 1.11
N ARG A 331 -8.06 14.45 1.77
CA ARG A 331 -8.13 15.54 2.75
C ARG A 331 -8.52 15.01 4.11
N ILE A 332 -7.88 15.55 5.14
CA ILE A 332 -8.29 15.32 6.53
C ILE A 332 -9.37 16.35 6.88
N ASN A 333 -10.63 15.93 6.90
CA ASN A 333 -11.79 16.78 7.12
C ASN A 333 -12.42 16.59 8.52
N GLY A 334 -11.72 15.91 9.43
CA GLY A 334 -12.16 15.70 10.80
C GLY A 334 -11.07 15.03 11.64
N SER A 335 -11.37 14.78 12.91
CA SER A 335 -10.41 14.15 13.82
C SER A 335 -10.06 12.73 13.38
N VAL A 336 -8.76 12.42 13.37
CA VAL A 336 -8.20 11.09 13.15
C VAL A 336 -7.63 10.47 14.43
N GLU A 337 -7.90 11.08 15.60
CA GLU A 337 -7.42 10.65 16.92
C GLU A 337 -7.81 9.20 17.23
N ASN A 338 -9.11 8.87 17.15
CA ASN A 338 -9.57 7.50 17.36
C ASN A 338 -8.93 6.49 16.38
N ILE A 339 -8.64 6.89 15.15
CA ILE A 339 -7.96 6.03 14.18
C ILE A 339 -6.52 5.75 14.64
N SER A 340 -5.81 6.80 15.05
CA SER A 340 -4.45 6.72 15.59
C SER A 340 -4.38 5.83 16.84
N ASP A 341 -5.28 6.05 17.80
CA ASP A 341 -5.33 5.31 19.07
C ASP A 341 -5.61 3.81 18.84
N VAL A 342 -6.53 3.49 17.93
CA VAL A 342 -6.88 2.09 17.62
C VAL A 342 -5.77 1.38 16.83
N LEU A 343 -5.07 2.11 15.96
CA LEU A 343 -3.93 1.61 15.21
C LEU A 343 -2.77 1.26 16.11
N ASP A 344 -2.44 2.16 17.05
CA ASP A 344 -1.36 2.06 18.03
C ASP A 344 -0.04 1.56 17.40
N LEU A 345 0.32 2.13 16.25
CA LEU A 345 1.43 1.60 15.45
C LEU A 345 2.78 1.71 16.16
N PRO A 346 3.15 2.83 16.82
CA PRO A 346 4.42 2.93 17.53
C PRO A 346 4.61 1.78 18.53
N SER A 347 3.66 1.56 19.44
CA SER A 347 3.77 0.51 20.46
C SER A 347 3.72 -0.89 19.84
N ARG A 348 2.89 -1.13 18.82
CA ARG A 348 2.87 -2.43 18.11
C ARG A 348 4.17 -2.73 17.37
N LEU A 349 4.82 -1.72 16.81
CA LEU A 349 6.09 -1.87 16.10
C LEU A 349 7.25 -2.15 17.07
N GLU A 350 7.22 -1.53 18.25
CA GLU A 350 8.16 -1.77 19.36
C GLU A 350 7.99 -3.15 20.00
N ALA A 351 6.75 -3.63 20.13
CA ALA A 351 6.43 -4.93 20.73
C ALA A 351 6.89 -6.15 19.89
N ARG A 352 7.42 -5.93 18.68
CA ARG A 352 7.88 -7.02 17.81
C ARG A 352 9.14 -7.67 18.37
N ARG A 353 9.30 -8.95 18.07
CA ARG A 353 10.48 -9.74 18.43
C ARG A 353 11.53 -9.68 17.32
N ALA A 354 12.70 -9.16 17.63
CA ALA A 354 13.87 -9.30 16.76
C ALA A 354 14.41 -10.73 16.84
N VAL A 355 14.81 -11.29 15.70
CA VAL A 355 15.36 -12.65 15.58
C VAL A 355 16.57 -12.65 14.65
N SER A 356 17.37 -13.71 14.71
CA SER A 356 18.56 -13.83 13.88
C SER A 356 18.21 -14.12 12.40
N PRO A 357 19.09 -13.80 11.44
CA PRO A 357 18.88 -14.13 10.03
C PRO A 357 18.69 -15.65 9.77
N GLU A 358 19.30 -16.51 10.58
CA GLU A 358 19.14 -17.96 10.48
C GLU A 358 17.71 -18.38 10.82
N THR A 359 17.06 -17.69 11.76
CA THR A 359 15.65 -17.92 12.09
C THR A 359 14.75 -17.58 10.89
N TYR A 360 15.06 -16.50 10.17
CA TYR A 360 14.34 -16.14 8.94
C TYR A 360 14.47 -17.23 7.88
N ASP A 361 15.68 -17.73 7.62
CA ASP A 361 15.90 -18.79 6.64
C ASP A 361 15.14 -20.07 7.02
N GLN A 362 15.11 -20.44 8.30
CA GLN A 362 14.31 -21.57 8.81
C GLN A 362 12.80 -21.38 8.56
N MET A 363 12.25 -20.19 8.81
CA MET A 363 10.84 -19.92 8.55
C MET A 363 10.50 -19.94 7.06
N CYS A 364 11.40 -19.43 6.20
CA CYS A 364 11.27 -19.59 4.75
C CYS A 364 11.25 -21.07 4.33
N ASP A 365 12.07 -21.91 4.95
CA ASP A 365 12.12 -23.34 4.65
C ASP A 365 10.85 -24.06 5.11
N LEU A 366 10.30 -23.72 6.29
CA LEU A 366 8.98 -24.22 6.73
C LEU A 366 7.89 -23.84 5.74
N ARG A 367 7.84 -22.57 5.33
CA ARG A 367 6.87 -22.10 4.34
C ARG A 367 7.01 -22.82 3.00
N LYS A 368 8.23 -23.00 2.53
CA LYS A 368 8.51 -23.76 1.30
C LYS A 368 8.01 -25.20 1.40
N GLN A 369 8.17 -25.85 2.55
CA GLN A 369 7.66 -27.20 2.80
C GLN A 369 6.13 -27.25 2.84
N ALA A 370 5.47 -26.19 3.31
CA ALA A 370 4.02 -26.08 3.36
C ALA A 370 3.37 -25.76 2.00
N HIS A 371 4.13 -25.14 1.09
CA HIS A 371 3.60 -24.68 -0.20
C HIS A 371 3.03 -25.84 -1.03
N LEU A 372 1.79 -25.66 -1.50
CA LEU A 372 1.01 -26.63 -2.29
C LEU A 372 0.89 -28.03 -1.67
N GLN A 373 1.01 -28.15 -0.35
CA GLN A 373 0.76 -29.41 0.35
C GLN A 373 -0.71 -29.56 0.74
N LYS A 374 -1.18 -30.81 0.68
CA LYS A 374 -2.39 -31.32 1.35
C LYS A 374 -1.98 -32.27 2.47
N ASP A 375 -2.92 -32.66 3.33
CA ASP A 375 -2.61 -33.49 4.50
C ASP A 375 -1.49 -32.90 5.37
N PHE A 376 -1.52 -31.57 5.53
CA PHE A 376 -0.44 -30.80 6.12
C PHE A 376 -0.86 -30.23 7.47
N VAL A 377 0.00 -30.38 8.47
CA VAL A 377 -0.12 -29.73 9.78
C VAL A 377 1.09 -28.80 9.93
N PRO A 378 0.88 -27.47 10.06
CA PRO A 378 1.97 -26.53 10.26
C PRO A 378 2.81 -26.86 11.50
N LYS A 379 4.12 -26.62 11.40
CA LYS A 379 5.10 -26.92 12.45
C LYS A 379 5.56 -25.69 13.23
N GLY A 380 5.26 -24.49 12.73
CA GLY A 380 5.58 -23.23 13.38
C GLY A 380 5.05 -23.14 14.82
N GLU A 381 5.77 -22.40 15.65
CA GLU A 381 5.52 -22.28 17.08
C GLU A 381 4.41 -21.27 17.36
N ILE A 382 3.24 -21.76 17.78
CA ILE A 382 2.05 -20.93 18.07
C ILE A 382 2.35 -19.88 19.14
N SER A 383 3.23 -20.18 20.10
CA SER A 383 3.62 -19.26 21.17
C SER A 383 4.29 -17.96 20.67
N THR A 384 4.74 -17.94 19.41
CA THR A 384 5.35 -16.75 18.79
C THR A 384 4.33 -15.81 18.12
N ILE A 385 3.07 -16.25 18.02
CA ILE A 385 1.97 -15.51 17.42
C ILE A 385 1.31 -14.63 18.48
N ALA A 386 0.99 -13.38 18.13
CA ALA A 386 0.35 -12.45 19.05
C ALA A 386 -1.10 -12.86 19.38
N PRO A 387 -1.58 -12.64 20.62
CA PRO A 387 -2.98 -12.88 20.99
C PRO A 387 -3.97 -12.18 20.06
N GLY A 388 -5.08 -12.84 19.76
CA GLY A 388 -6.11 -12.37 18.84
C GLY A 388 -5.78 -12.53 17.35
N THR A 389 -4.65 -13.17 17.01
CA THR A 389 -4.24 -13.43 15.62
C THR A 389 -4.77 -14.78 15.15
N TYR A 390 -5.35 -14.82 13.95
CA TYR A 390 -5.71 -16.07 13.29
C TYR A 390 -4.46 -16.78 12.76
N TYR A 391 -4.43 -18.10 12.90
CA TYR A 391 -3.35 -18.95 12.39
C TYR A 391 -3.90 -20.26 11.83
N LEU A 392 -3.18 -20.82 10.86
CA LEU A 392 -3.47 -22.09 10.19
C LEU A 392 -3.21 -23.25 11.16
N THR A 393 -4.23 -24.09 11.35
CA THR A 393 -4.12 -25.30 12.18
C THR A 393 -3.86 -26.55 11.35
N LYS A 394 -4.47 -26.63 10.16
CA LYS A 394 -4.41 -27.80 9.28
C LYS A 394 -4.81 -27.46 7.84
N VAL A 395 -4.26 -28.22 6.90
CA VAL A 395 -4.75 -28.41 5.53
C VAL A 395 -5.13 -29.88 5.34
N ASP A 396 -6.38 -30.18 4.98
CA ASP A 396 -6.85 -31.56 4.79
C ASP A 396 -6.45 -32.16 3.42
N ASP A 397 -6.88 -33.37 3.13
CA ASP A 397 -6.61 -34.13 1.89
C ASP A 397 -7.27 -33.51 0.64
N MET A 398 -8.22 -32.58 0.86
CA MET A 398 -8.93 -31.81 -0.15
C MET A 398 -8.48 -30.35 -0.22
N PHE A 399 -7.33 -30.01 0.39
CA PHE A 399 -6.79 -28.64 0.46
C PHE A 399 -7.63 -27.64 1.26
N LYS A 400 -8.63 -28.08 2.03
CA LYS A 400 -9.39 -27.19 2.90
C LYS A 400 -8.51 -26.77 4.06
N ARG A 401 -8.52 -25.48 4.36
CA ARG A 401 -7.71 -24.85 5.40
C ARG A 401 -8.56 -24.57 6.62
N GLU A 402 -8.07 -24.96 7.79
CA GLU A 402 -8.69 -24.69 9.08
C GLU A 402 -7.88 -23.65 9.86
N TYR A 403 -8.57 -22.77 10.56
CA TYR A 403 -7.96 -21.66 11.30
C TYR A 403 -8.45 -21.63 12.74
N ALA A 404 -7.57 -21.20 13.65
CA ALA A 404 -7.90 -20.89 15.04
C ALA A 404 -7.40 -19.49 15.40
N ILE A 405 -7.85 -18.95 16.53
CA ILE A 405 -7.40 -17.66 17.06
C ILE A 405 -6.46 -17.93 18.22
N GLN A 406 -5.31 -17.27 18.22
CA GLN A 406 -4.39 -17.33 19.35
C GLN A 406 -5.03 -16.65 20.57
N ALA A 407 -5.10 -17.37 21.69
CA ALA A 407 -5.77 -16.93 22.91
C ALA A 407 -5.09 -15.73 23.58
#